data_AF-A0A3C1NZT1-F1
#
_entry.id   AF-A0A3C1NZT1-F1
#
_cell.length_a   1.000
_cell.length_b   1.000
_cell.length_c   1.000
_cell.angle_alpha   90.00
_cell.angle_beta   90.00
_cell.angle_gamma   90.00
#
_symmetry.space_group_name_H-M   'P 1'
#
loop_
_entity.id
_entity.type
_entity.pdbx_description
1 polymer ?
#
loop_
_entity_poly.entity_id
_entity_poly.type
_entity_poly.pdbx_seq_one_letter_code
_entity_poly.pdbx_strand_id
1 'polypeptide(L)' 'MPRSLKKGPFVDDHLMKKVDAQNEAGSKNVIKTWSRRSMIIPAMLGHTIAVHDGRKHVPVFVSENMVGHKLG' A
#
# COMPACT_ATOMS: atom_id res chain seq x y z
N MET A 1 -10.85 8.11 10.98
CA MET A 1 -10.91 7.27 12.20
C MET A 1 -9.92 6.10 12.11
N PRO A 2 -9.12 5.87 13.17
CA PRO A 2 -8.26 4.70 13.30
C PRO A 2 -9.09 3.45 13.64
N ARG A 3 -8.64 2.26 13.19
CA ARG A 3 -9.24 0.98 13.61
C ARG A 3 -8.78 0.63 15.03
N SER A 4 -9.56 -0.21 15.71
CA SER A 4 -9.15 -0.81 16.98
C SER A 4 -7.86 -1.62 16.81
N LEU A 5 -6.92 -1.44 17.75
CA LEU A 5 -5.63 -2.14 17.79
C LEU A 5 -5.77 -3.67 17.74
N LYS A 6 -6.81 -4.23 18.36
CA LYS A 6 -7.07 -5.68 18.36
C LYS A 6 -7.33 -6.27 16.96
N LYS A 7 -7.74 -5.45 15.99
CA LYS A 7 -8.11 -5.90 14.63
C LYS A 7 -6.94 -5.82 13.63
N GLY A 8 -5.81 -5.26 14.03
CA GLY A 8 -4.65 -5.07 13.16
C GLY A 8 -4.82 -4.00 12.08
N PRO A 9 -3.75 -3.77 11.28
CA PRO A 9 -3.77 -2.85 10.16
C PRO A 9 -4.75 -3.34 9.09
N PHE A 10 -5.38 -2.40 8.39
CA PHE A 10 -6.24 -2.74 7.27
C PHE A 10 -5.49 -2.59 5.96
N VAL A 11 -5.50 -3.65 5.16
CA VAL A 11 -5.07 -3.63 3.77
C VAL A 11 -6.17 -4.28 2.95
N ASP A 12 -6.44 -3.74 1.78
CA ASP A 12 -7.41 -4.32 0.85
C ASP A 12 -6.81 -5.56 0.18
N ASP A 13 -7.58 -6.64 0.09
CA ASP A 13 -7.07 -7.96 -0.34
C ASP A 13 -6.45 -7.91 -1.73
N HIS A 14 -7.01 -7.11 -2.63
CA HIS A 14 -6.48 -6.94 -3.99
C HIS A 14 -5.13 -6.23 -4.03
N LEU A 15 -4.87 -5.33 -3.07
CA LEU A 15 -3.59 -4.64 -2.95
C LEU A 15 -2.55 -5.60 -2.34
N MET A 16 -2.94 -6.33 -1.29
CA MET A 16 -2.09 -7.31 -0.62
C MET A 16 -1.58 -8.37 -1.61
N LYS A 17 -2.49 -8.98 -2.38
CA LYS A 17 -2.12 -10.00 -3.40
C LYS A 17 -1.11 -9.50 -4.42
N LYS A 18 -1.19 -8.23 -4.84
CA LYS A 18 -0.24 -7.65 -5.80
C LYS A 18 1.14 -7.43 -5.19
N VAL A 19 1.18 -6.99 -3.94
CA VAL A 19 2.42 -6.79 -3.18
C VAL A 19 3.11 -8.13 -2.94
N ASP A 20 2.34 -9.15 -2.52
CA ASP A 20 2.87 -10.50 -2.28
C ASP A 20 3.44 -11.11 -3.56
N ALA A 21 2.69 -11.06 -4.67
CA ALA A 21 3.17 -11.54 -5.96
C ALA A 21 4.45 -10.83 -6.43
N GLN A 22 4.58 -9.53 -6.16
CA GLN A 22 5.79 -8.77 -6.50
C GLN A 22 6.96 -9.10 -5.59
N ASN A 23 6.72 -9.32 -4.31
CA ASN A 23 7.74 -9.76 -3.35
C ASN A 23 8.27 -11.14 -3.71
N GLU A 24 7.39 -12.09 -4.06
CA GLU A 24 7.78 -13.43 -4.54
C GLU A 24 8.59 -13.37 -5.85
N ALA A 25 8.18 -12.51 -6.78
CA ALA A 25 8.89 -12.31 -8.04
C ALA A 25 10.17 -11.47 -7.92
N GLY A 26 10.44 -10.84 -6.77
CA GLY A 26 11.53 -9.87 -6.59
C GLY A 26 11.43 -8.63 -7.50
N SER A 27 10.27 -8.37 -8.10
CA SER A 27 10.07 -7.30 -9.07
C SER A 27 9.37 -6.10 -8.44
N LYS A 28 9.88 -4.89 -8.68
CA LYS A 28 9.37 -3.64 -8.07
C LYS A 28 8.59 -2.79 -9.07
N ASN A 29 7.63 -3.41 -9.75
CA ASN A 29 6.80 -2.72 -10.73
C ASN A 29 5.79 -1.79 -10.05
N VAL A 30 5.42 -0.70 -10.71
CA VAL A 30 4.46 0.27 -10.13
C VAL A 30 3.08 -0.37 -9.93
N ILE A 31 2.61 -0.45 -8.68
CA ILE A 31 1.29 -0.98 -8.34
C ILE A 31 0.25 0.14 -8.37
N LYS A 32 -0.73 0.05 -9.26
CA LYS A 32 -1.89 0.96 -9.26
C LYS A 32 -2.94 0.51 -8.24
N THR A 33 -3.44 1.47 -7.45
CA THR A 33 -4.48 1.23 -6.43
C THR A 33 -5.47 2.39 -6.34
N TRP A 34 -6.73 2.03 -6.12
CA TRP A 34 -7.80 2.94 -5.73
C TRP A 34 -8.06 2.89 -4.22
N SER A 35 -7.48 1.93 -3.51
CA SER A 35 -7.67 1.76 -2.07
C SER A 35 -6.81 2.78 -1.29
N ARG A 36 -7.29 4.02 -1.20
CA ARG A 36 -6.72 5.05 -0.31
C ARG A 36 -6.81 4.71 1.18
N ARG A 37 -7.76 3.84 1.55
CA ARG A 37 -8.02 3.45 2.94
C ARG A 37 -7.04 2.42 3.51
N SER A 38 -6.20 1.82 2.67
CA SER A 38 -5.23 0.81 3.09
C SER A 38 -4.07 1.45 3.84
N MET A 39 -3.60 0.76 4.88
CA MET A 39 -2.46 1.14 5.69
C MET A 39 -1.19 0.57 5.05
N ILE A 40 -0.11 1.35 5.12
CA ILE A 40 1.21 0.95 4.69
C ILE A 40 1.76 -0.05 5.71
N ILE A 41 2.08 -1.25 5.23
CA ILE A 41 2.67 -2.34 6.01
C ILE A 41 4.14 -2.55 5.60
N PRO A 42 4.97 -3.18 6.47
CA PRO A 42 6.39 -3.41 6.17
C PRO A 42 6.64 -4.17 4.85
N ALA A 43 5.73 -5.06 4.44
CA ALA A 43 5.84 -5.80 3.18
C ALA A 43 5.78 -4.90 1.92
N MET A 44 5.33 -3.64 2.05
CA MET A 44 5.25 -2.66 0.97
C MET A 44 6.53 -1.80 0.84
N LEU A 45 7.52 -2.00 1.69
CA LEU A 45 8.74 -1.18 1.68
C LEU A 45 9.51 -1.33 0.36
N GLY A 46 9.89 -0.18 -0.21
CA GLY A 46 10.61 -0.15 -1.48
C GLY A 46 9.73 -0.38 -2.72
N HIS A 47 8.41 -0.51 -2.56
CA HIS A 47 7.46 -0.51 -3.66
C HIS A 47 7.01 0.91 -4.02
N THR A 48 6.72 1.11 -5.30
CA THR A 48 6.08 2.33 -5.79
C THR A 48 4.60 2.07 -6.00
N ILE A 49 3.76 2.70 -5.18
CA ILE A 49 2.31 2.56 -5.23
C ILE A 49 1.71 3.82 -5.86
N ALA A 50 1.06 3.66 -7.00
CA ALA A 50 0.33 4.72 -7.67
C ALA A 50 -1.09 4.79 -7.11
N VAL A 51 -1.34 5.77 -6.23
CA VAL A 51 -2.59 5.96 -5.51
C VAL A 51 -3.51 6.91 -6.27
N HIS A 52 -4.77 6.52 -6.49
CA HIS A 52 -5.75 7.37 -7.16
C HIS A 52 -6.22 8.52 -6.26
N ASP A 53 -6.04 9.76 -6.69
CA ASP A 53 -6.47 10.97 -5.94
C ASP A 53 -7.92 11.41 -6.23
N GLY A 54 -8.54 10.87 -7.28
CA GLY A 54 -9.85 11.28 -7.79
C GLY A 54 -9.81 11.73 -9.26
N ARG A 55 -8.62 12.08 -9.76
CA ARG A 55 -8.37 12.50 -11.14
C ARG A 55 -7.26 11.69 -11.81
N LYS A 56 -6.19 11.39 -11.08
CA LYS A 56 -5.01 10.68 -11.60
C LYS A 56 -4.43 9.73 -10.54
N HIS A 57 -3.57 8.83 -10.98
CA HIS A 57 -2.77 8.00 -10.09
C HIS A 57 -1.45 8.71 -9.77
N VAL A 58 -1.25 9.08 -8.51
CA VAL A 58 -0.03 9.73 -8.03
C VAL A 58 0.93 8.64 -7.53
N PRO A 59 2.13 8.51 -8.12
CA PRO A 59 3.12 7.54 -7.67
C PRO A 59 3.70 7.98 -6.32
N VAL A 60 3.61 7.10 -5.33
CA VAL A 60 4.19 7.28 -4.00
C VAL A 60 5.19 6.15 -3.77
N PHE A 61 6.45 6.50 -3.50
CA PHE A 61 7.47 5.54 -3.10
C PHE A 61 7.40 5.32 -1.58
N VAL A 62 7.29 4.06 -1.17
CA VAL A 62 7.07 3.70 0.24
C VAL A 62 8.40 3.55 0.97
N SER A 63 8.60 4.38 2.01
CA SER A 63 9.74 4.32 2.94
C SER A 63 9.34 3.85 4.34
N GLU A 64 10.31 3.49 5.17
CA GLU A 64 10.09 2.97 6.54
C GLU A 64 9.29 3.91 7.42
N ASN A 65 9.54 5.22 7.32
CA ASN A 65 8.83 6.25 8.08
C ASN A 65 7.34 6.33 7.74
N MET A 66 6.90 5.72 6.64
CA MET A 66 5.49 5.73 6.21
C MET A 66 4.70 4.53 6.77
N VAL A 67 5.36 3.56 7.40
CA VAL A 67 4.69 2.39 8.00
C VAL A 67 3.69 2.85 9.06
N GLY A 68 2.46 2.33 8.99
CA GLY A 68 1.36 2.72 9.88
C GLY A 68 0.52 3.90 9.38
N HIS A 69 0.96 4.63 8.36
CA HIS A 69 0.14 5.65 7.69
C HIS A 69 -0.81 5.02 6.65
N LYS A 70 -1.85 5.75 6.26
CA LYS A 70 -2.72 5.36 5.15
C LYS A 70 -2.18 5.87 3.82
N LEU A 71 -2.55 5.20 2.73
CA LEU A 71 -2.11 5.55 1.38
C LEU A 71 -2.67 6.86 0.84
N GLY A 72 -3.72 7.43 1.43
CA GLY A 72 -4.25 8.71 1.00
C GLY A 72 -5.05 9.44 2.05
#